data_AF-A0A7K5HCY6-F1
#
_entry.id   AF-A0A7K5HCY6-F1
#
_cell.length_a   1.000
_cell.length_b   1.000
_cell.length_c   1.000
_cell.angle_alpha   90.00
_cell.angle_beta   90.00
_cell.angle_gamma   90.00
#
_symmetry.space_group_name_H-M   'P 1'
#
loop_
_entity.id
_entity.type
_entity.pdbx_description
1 polymer ?
#
loop_
_entity_poly.entity_id
_entity_poly.type
_entity_poly.pdbx_seq_one_letter_code
_entity_poly.pdbx_strand_id
1 'polypeptide(L)'
;REPRKIILHKGSTGLGFNIVGGEDGEGIFVSFILAGGPADLSGELQRGDQILSVNGIDLRGATHEQAAAALKGAGQTVTIIAQYQPE
;
A
#
# COMPACT_ATOMS: atom_id res chain seq x y z
N ARG A 1 10.76 7.26 10.12
CA ARG A 1 9.62 7.18 11.06
C ARG A 1 9.36 5.72 11.38
N GLU A 2 8.68 5.37 12.47
CA GLU A 2 8.32 3.97 12.76
C GLU A 2 7.30 3.42 11.73
N PRO A 3 7.35 2.13 11.37
CA PRO A 3 6.29 1.47 10.60
C PRO A 3 4.94 1.55 11.30
N ARG A 4 3.88 1.70 10.52
CA ARG A 4 2.50 1.84 10.97
C ARG A 4 1.66 0.69 10.43
N LYS A 5 0.81 0.12 11.29
CA LYS A 5 -0.21 -0.85 10.89
C LYS A 5 -1.48 -0.09 10.54
N ILE A 6 -1.91 -0.21 9.29
CA ILE A 6 -3.06 0.46 8.72
C ILE A 6 -4.07 -0.60 8.31
N ILE A 7 -5.35 -0.40 8.64
CA ILE A 7 -6.41 -1.33 8.26
C ILE A 7 -7.37 -0.59 7.33
N LEU A 8 -7.43 -1.03 6.07
CA LEU A 8 -8.32 -0.47 5.07
C LEU A 8 -9.42 -1.46 4.71
N HIS A 9 -10.61 -0.93 4.45
CA HIS A 9 -11.72 -1.68 3.88
C HIS A 9 -11.84 -1.34 2.39
N LYS A 10 -11.90 -2.34 1.52
CA LYS A 10 -12.04 -2.12 0.08
C LYS A 10 -13.39 -1.45 -0.21
N GLY A 11 -13.33 -0.35 -0.98
CA GLY A 11 -14.50 0.25 -1.60
C GLY A 11 -14.88 -0.46 -2.90
N SER A 12 -15.89 0.08 -3.58
CA SER A 12 -16.37 -0.43 -4.88
C SER A 12 -15.30 -0.45 -5.97
N THR A 13 -14.30 0.44 -5.89
CA THR A 13 -13.20 0.58 -6.86
C THR A 13 -11.84 0.13 -6.33
N GLY A 14 -11.78 -0.46 -5.13
CA GLY A 14 -10.55 -0.92 -4.49
C GLY A 14 -10.14 -0.11 -3.26
N LEU A 15 -8.83 0.02 -3.03
CA LEU A 15 -8.28 0.64 -1.81
C LEU A 15 -8.06 2.16 -1.93
N GLY A 16 -8.14 2.72 -3.13
CA GLY A 16 -8.05 4.17 -3.35
C GLY A 16 -6.62 4.73 -3.32
N PHE A 17 -5.62 3.97 -3.78
CA PHE A 17 -4.25 4.47 -3.94
C PHE A 17 -3.53 3.76 -5.08
N ASN A 18 -2.48 4.38 -5.62
CA ASN A 18 -1.59 3.79 -6.62
C ASN A 18 -0.23 3.47 -5.99
N ILE A 19 0.42 2.44 -6.52
CA ILE A 19 1.78 2.06 -6.17
C ILE A 19 2.74 2.29 -7.35
N VAL A 20 4.02 2.47 -7.04
CA VAL A 20 5.16 2.50 -7.96
C VAL A 20 6.33 1.72 -7.34
N GLY A 21 7.40 1.52 -8.10
CA GLY A 21 8.57 0.76 -7.68
C GLY A 21 8.39 -0.75 -7.84
N GLY A 22 9.35 -1.50 -7.32
CA GLY A 22 9.46 -2.95 -7.50
C GLY A 22 10.32 -3.35 -8.71
N GLU A 23 10.82 -2.40 -9.50
CA GLU A 23 11.87 -2.63 -10.49
C GLU A 23 13.22 -2.88 -9.78
N ASP A 24 14.04 -3.80 -10.30
CA ASP A 24 15.41 -4.07 -9.82
C ASP A 24 15.58 -4.28 -8.30
N GLY A 25 14.52 -4.72 -7.61
CA GLY A 25 14.51 -4.92 -6.16
C GLY A 25 14.28 -3.67 -5.33
N GLU A 26 13.87 -2.56 -5.95
CA GLU A 26 13.40 -1.37 -5.26
C GLU A 26 12.11 -1.63 -4.47
N GLY A 27 11.87 -0.82 -3.44
CA GLY A 27 10.67 -0.94 -2.62
C GLY A 27 9.39 -0.58 -3.37
N ILE A 28 8.25 -0.98 -2.81
CA ILE A 28 6.93 -0.58 -3.29
C ILE A 28 6.49 0.68 -2.56
N PHE A 29 6.14 1.74 -3.30
CA PHE A 29 5.78 3.04 -2.71
C PHE A 29 4.42 3.52 -3.16
N VAL A 30 3.72 4.23 -2.27
CA VAL A 30 2.48 4.93 -2.60
C VAL A 30 2.79 6.19 -3.40
N SER A 31 2.36 6.23 -4.65
CA SER A 31 2.56 7.37 -5.55
C SER A 31 1.40 8.36 -5.56
N PHE A 32 0.19 7.89 -5.28
CA PHE A 32 -1.03 8.68 -5.32
C PHE A 32 -2.09 8.12 -4.37
N ILE A 33 -2.85 9.02 -3.75
CA ILE A 33 -4.02 8.72 -2.91
C ILE A 33 -5.25 9.31 -3.62
N LEU A 34 -6.26 8.49 -3.89
CA LEU A 34 -7.50 8.91 -4.51
C LEU A 34 -8.38 9.63 -3.49
N ALA A 35 -8.66 10.92 -3.74
CA ALA A 35 -9.56 11.71 -2.90
C ALA A 35 -10.94 11.05 -2.76
N GLY A 36 -11.43 10.96 -1.52
CA GLY A 36 -12.67 10.28 -1.16
C GLY A 36 -12.61 8.74 -1.22
N GLY A 37 -11.46 8.16 -1.55
CA GLY A 37 -11.24 6.71 -1.52
C GLY A 37 -10.93 6.20 -0.11
N PRO A 38 -10.92 4.86 0.12
CA PRO A 38 -10.69 4.31 1.45
C PRO A 38 -9.38 4.74 2.12
N ALA A 39 -8.27 4.78 1.36
CA ALA A 39 -6.99 5.25 1.88
C ALA A 39 -7.04 6.73 2.30
N ASP A 40 -7.67 7.60 1.51
CA ASP A 40 -7.84 9.03 1.84
C ASP A 40 -8.71 9.21 3.09
N LEU A 41 -9.86 8.54 3.14
CA LEU A 41 -10.80 8.62 4.26
C LEU A 41 -10.21 8.08 5.57
N SER A 42 -9.27 7.12 5.50
CA SER A 42 -8.54 6.67 6.68
C SER A 42 -7.60 7.75 7.24
N GLY A 43 -6.99 8.55 6.35
CA GLY A 43 -5.94 9.52 6.70
C GLY A 43 -4.64 8.88 7.21
N GLU A 44 -4.51 7.56 7.22
CA GLU A 44 -3.36 6.86 7.79
C GLU A 44 -2.25 6.59 6.77
N LEU A 45 -2.64 6.37 5.51
CA LEU A 45 -1.74 6.13 4.38
C LEU A 45 -1.54 7.42 3.59
N GLN A 46 -0.30 7.71 3.20
CA GLN A 46 0.04 8.91 2.44
C GLN A 46 1.02 8.63 1.31
N ARG A 47 1.07 9.54 0.33
CA ARG A 47 2.10 9.51 -0.71
C ARG A 47 3.50 9.53 -0.08
N GLY A 48 4.40 8.70 -0.62
CA GLY A 48 5.76 8.51 -0.08
C GLY A 48 5.82 7.49 1.06
N ASP A 49 4.73 6.80 1.38
CA ASP A 49 4.81 5.59 2.19
C ASP A 49 5.40 4.43 1.39
N GLN A 50 6.42 3.77 1.93
CA GLN A 50 6.84 2.45 1.49
C GLN A 50 5.89 1.40 2.08
N ILE A 51 5.35 0.52 1.24
CA ILE A 51 4.55 -0.62 1.67
C ILE A 51 5.49 -1.77 2.00
N LEU A 52 5.56 -2.12 3.28
CA LEU A 52 6.43 -3.19 3.77
C LEU A 52 5.73 -4.55 3.72
N SER A 53 4.42 -4.60 3.98
CA SER A 53 3.65 -5.83 3.87
C SER A 53 2.15 -5.60 3.68
N VAL A 54 1.47 -6.61 3.11
CA VAL A 54 0.02 -6.66 2.92
C VAL A 54 -0.50 -8.00 3.44
N ASN A 55 -1.40 -7.97 4.42
CA ASN A 55 -1.97 -9.16 5.06
C ASN A 55 -0.89 -10.16 5.58
N GLY A 56 0.25 -9.64 6.03
CA GLY A 56 1.38 -10.45 6.48
C GLY A 56 2.32 -10.96 5.38
N ILE A 57 2.00 -10.72 4.09
CA ILE A 57 2.90 -11.00 2.97
C ILE A 57 3.90 -9.85 2.88
N ASP A 58 5.19 -10.17 3.01
CA ASP A 58 6.30 -9.22 2.88
C ASP A 58 6.43 -8.71 1.44
N LEU A 59 6.51 -7.40 1.27
CA LEU A 59 6.62 -6.72 -0.03
C LEU A 59 7.91 -5.92 -0.20
N ARG A 60 8.85 -5.98 0.77
CA ARG A 60 10.08 -5.16 0.74
C ARG A 60 10.99 -5.40 -0.47
N GLY A 61 10.94 -6.59 -1.06
CA GLY A 61 11.64 -6.95 -2.29
C GLY A 61 10.70 -7.59 -3.32
N ALA A 62 9.40 -7.28 -3.24
CA ALA A 62 8.43 -7.78 -4.20
C ALA A 62 8.51 -6.97 -5.50
N THR A 63 8.27 -7.62 -6.64
CA THR A 63 8.08 -6.91 -7.90
C THR A 63 6.78 -6.11 -7.89
N HIS A 64 6.66 -5.16 -8.81
CA HIS A 64 5.43 -4.40 -9.00
C HIS A 64 4.20 -5.31 -9.16
N GLU A 65 4.32 -6.35 -10.00
CA GLU A 65 3.24 -7.30 -10.27
C GLU A 65 2.85 -8.10 -9.03
N GLN A 66 3.83 -8.54 -8.25
CA GLN A 66 3.59 -9.29 -7.01
C GLN A 66 2.84 -8.43 -5.98
N ALA A 67 3.26 -7.18 -5.79
CA ALA A 67 2.60 -6.24 -4.90
C ALA A 67 1.17 -5.91 -5.38
N ALA A 68 1.00 -5.66 -6.68
CA ALA A 68 -0.31 -5.42 -7.27
C ALA A 68 -1.23 -6.64 -7.11
N ALA A 69 -0.71 -7.85 -7.30
CA ALA A 69 -1.46 -9.09 -7.10
C ALA A 69 -1.87 -9.28 -5.63
N ALA A 70 -0.98 -9.02 -4.68
CA ALA A 70 -1.27 -9.10 -3.25
C ALA A 70 -2.39 -8.12 -2.83
N LEU A 71 -2.32 -6.87 -3.29
CA LEU A 71 -3.33 -5.84 -3.01
C LEU A 71 -4.67 -6.16 -3.68
N LYS A 72 -4.67 -6.61 -4.95
CA LYS A 72 -5.89 -6.98 -5.68
C LYS A 72 -6.55 -8.23 -5.09
N GLY A 73 -5.76 -9.25 -4.77
CA GLY A 73 -6.22 -10.49 -4.17
C GLY A 73 -6.59 -10.39 -2.69
N ALA A 74 -6.20 -9.30 -2.00
CA ALA A 74 -6.61 -9.07 -0.62
C ALA A 74 -8.14 -9.07 -0.48
N GLY A 75 -8.66 -9.61 0.62
CA GLY A 75 -10.10 -9.61 0.89
C GLY A 75 -10.69 -8.22 1.11
N GLN A 76 -11.90 -8.16 1.67
CA GLN A 76 -12.57 -6.89 1.96
C GLN A 76 -11.83 -6.05 3.01
N THR A 77 -11.18 -6.68 3.97
CA THR A 77 -10.33 -6.02 4.97
C THR A 77 -8.87 -6.30 4.64
N VAL A 78 -8.07 -5.25 4.56
CA VAL A 78 -6.66 -5.31 4.18
C VAL A 78 -5.82 -4.67 5.28
N THR A 79 -4.90 -5.44 5.86
CA THR A 79 -3.89 -4.94 6.78
C THR A 79 -2.64 -4.58 6.00
N ILE A 80 -2.21 -3.33 6.09
CA ILE A 80 -1.00 -2.82 5.45
C ILE A 80 -0.01 -2.43 6.55
N ILE A 81 1.24 -2.84 6.42
CA ILE A 81 2.34 -2.24 7.19
C ILE A 81 3.06 -1.27 6.26
N ALA A 82 3.07 0.01 6.60
CA ALA A 82 3.68 1.05 5.79
C ALA A 82 4.57 1.97 6.63
N GLN A 83 5.59 2.53 6.00
CA GLN A 83 6.53 3.46 6.64
C GLN A 83 6.73 4.67 5.75
N TYR A 84 6.58 5.87 6.34
CA TYR A 84 6.83 7.08 5.59
C TYR A 84 8.31 7.25 5.31
N GLN A 85 8.64 7.21 4.01
CA GLN A 85 9.97 7.38 3.44
C GLN A 85 9.83 8.33 2.24
N PRO A 86 9.73 9.64 2.48
CA PRO A 86 9.96 10.60 1.41
C PRO A 86 11.42 10.45 0.99
N GLU A 87 11.68 10.29 -0.31
CA GLU A 87 13.01 10.55 -0.87
C GLU A 87 13.56 11.90 -0.37
#